data_AF-A0AAD3M1E5-F1
#
_entry.id   AF-A0AAD3M1E5-F1
#
_cell.length_a   1.000
_cell.length_b   1.000
_cell.length_c   1.000
_cell.angle_alpha   90.00
_cell.angle_beta   90.00
_cell.angle_gamma   90.00
#
_symmetry.space_group_name_H-M   'P 1'
#
loop_
_entity.id
_entity.type
_entity.pdbx_description
1 polymer ?
#
loop_
_entity_poly.entity_id
_entity_poly.type
_entity_poly.pdbx_seq_one_letter_code
_entity_poly.pdbx_strand_id
1 'polypeptide(L)'
;MDSWQTTMSNFYMTYKILSQLIPILPGLFLARLGDRGWRKMPIVVPLIGLILSRLVMLLMLTLDWPLEVLWVEVTLKGLCGGFVVFWGGSMTLLSLSSAEQDRSKLMMTAELTNGIAGVVGCVASGHLFDFTTVSLRPGVMTMVVCLLLFAFCVLYTIFFLEVGYGNASGFLIVLSSFLSAMVMSRWVSELTLITIGLLSYTAGIFFMTSVTTTYMFYIGIVLTSLQLSLKVSSAGYSLLYIKIYQHTLNWFPGLVFIISGIITTVAIIPISYDSKHKYDAVASERLGRSESYQEQYVFVYRTDTVTVTGQYQYPDNRPGDVDAFSREPFVVRFKAPKTVIKEFVLIPQHTTPTNTTKELDALYDVLQHVKKMWKTENVMLLGDFNADCGYLAKKNRKHVRLITEKSLIWLIEDEIDTTVRSTTSCTYDRIVVHGERFAREIVPLSAKPFDFQREYGLTEEQALEVSDHYPVEVLLKVVNSKLFFNGATSLALTGTKETTSKSKFLSLFVLSYLVSQVLIL
;
A
#
# COMPACT_ATOMS: atom_id res chain seq x y z
N MET A 1 -9.87 -43.30 24.76
CA MET A 1 -9.36 -42.42 23.69
C MET A 1 -9.56 -40.95 24.06
N ASP A 2 -10.70 -40.60 24.63
CA ASP A 2 -11.08 -39.22 24.99
C ASP A 2 -10.12 -38.54 25.99
N SER A 3 -9.68 -39.19 27.08
CA SER A 3 -8.81 -38.51 28.07
C SER A 3 -7.40 -38.18 27.54
N TRP A 4 -6.83 -39.06 26.70
CA TRP A 4 -5.53 -38.83 26.06
C TRP A 4 -5.59 -37.69 25.04
N GLN A 5 -6.68 -37.61 24.27
CA GLN A 5 -6.90 -36.52 23.31
C GLN A 5 -7.15 -35.19 24.02
N THR A 6 -7.92 -35.16 25.10
CA THR A 6 -8.11 -33.95 25.92
C THR A 6 -6.79 -33.47 26.53
N THR A 7 -5.98 -34.38 27.04
CA THR A 7 -4.67 -34.06 27.63
C THR A 7 -3.71 -33.50 26.57
N MET A 8 -3.63 -34.14 25.40
CA MET A 8 -2.81 -33.65 24.27
C MET A 8 -3.29 -32.29 23.76
N SER A 9 -4.61 -32.09 23.64
CA SER A 9 -5.18 -30.82 23.20
C SER A 9 -4.91 -29.70 24.21
N ASN A 10 -5.00 -29.96 25.52
CA ASN A 10 -4.71 -28.99 26.55
C ASN A 10 -3.23 -28.60 26.55
N PHE A 11 -2.35 -29.60 26.41
CA PHE A 11 -0.92 -29.37 26.27
C PHE A 11 -0.59 -28.48 25.07
N TYR A 12 -1.16 -28.80 23.90
CA TYR A 12 -0.96 -28.04 22.67
C TYR A 12 -1.56 -26.63 22.74
N MET A 13 -2.70 -26.45 23.40
CA MET A 13 -3.28 -25.13 23.67
C MET A 13 -2.32 -24.28 24.50
N THR A 14 -1.80 -24.80 25.61
CA THR A 14 -0.83 -24.09 26.45
C THR A 14 0.42 -23.73 25.66
N TYR A 15 0.97 -24.70 24.91
CA TYR A 15 2.12 -24.48 24.04
C TYR A 15 1.89 -23.35 23.03
N LYS A 16 0.72 -23.36 22.34
CA LYS A 16 0.36 -22.32 21.37
C LYS A 16 0.19 -20.96 22.04
N ILE A 17 -0.48 -20.86 23.19
CA ILE A 17 -0.64 -19.60 23.92
C ILE A 17 0.73 -19.01 24.28
N LEU A 18 1.62 -19.82 24.87
CA LEU A 18 2.97 -19.39 25.23
C LEU A 18 3.75 -18.92 23.99
N SER A 19 3.66 -19.65 22.88
CA SER A 19 4.34 -19.31 21.61
C SER A 19 3.89 -17.98 20.99
N GLN A 20 2.64 -17.56 21.25
CA GLN A 20 2.04 -16.37 20.65
C GLN A 20 2.14 -15.15 21.55
N LEU A 21 1.98 -15.30 22.87
CA LEU A 21 1.91 -14.18 23.81
C LEU A 21 3.28 -13.74 24.32
N ILE A 22 4.17 -14.68 24.65
CA ILE A 22 5.49 -14.37 25.23
C ILE A 22 6.33 -13.45 24.33
N PRO A 23 6.35 -13.60 22.99
CA PRO A 23 7.12 -12.72 22.11
C PRO A 23 6.70 -11.26 22.07
N ILE A 24 5.50 -10.89 22.56
CA ILE A 24 4.93 -9.55 22.39
C ILE A 24 5.78 -8.48 23.07
N LEU A 25 6.03 -8.61 24.38
CA LEU A 25 6.78 -7.61 25.14
C LEU A 25 8.28 -7.54 24.74
N PRO A 26 9.01 -8.66 24.61
CA PRO A 26 10.37 -8.65 24.09
C PRO A 26 10.44 -8.09 22.67
N GLY A 27 9.44 -8.34 21.83
CA GLY A 27 9.40 -7.82 20.47
C GLY A 27 9.28 -6.31 20.39
N LEU A 28 8.42 -5.70 21.22
CA LEU A 28 8.34 -4.24 21.33
C LEU A 28 9.66 -3.63 21.83
N PHE A 29 10.35 -4.30 22.75
CA PHE A 29 11.65 -3.85 23.25
C PHE A 29 12.75 -3.96 22.19
N LEU A 30 12.85 -5.11 21.51
CA LEU A 30 13.84 -5.35 20.47
C LEU A 30 13.63 -4.45 19.25
N ALA A 31 12.38 -4.19 18.85
CA ALA A 31 12.05 -3.21 17.81
C ALA A 31 12.60 -1.81 18.16
N ARG A 32 12.35 -1.32 19.38
CA ARG A 32 12.89 -0.04 19.86
C ARG A 32 14.41 0.01 19.89
N LEU A 33 15.10 -1.10 20.19
CA LEU A 33 16.56 -1.15 20.10
C LEU A 33 17.04 -1.07 18.65
N GLY A 34 16.34 -1.74 17.73
CA GLY A 34 16.56 -1.61 16.29
C GLY A 34 16.48 -0.16 15.82
N ASP A 35 15.46 0.58 16.28
CA ASP A 35 15.24 2.00 15.95
C ASP A 35 16.34 2.91 16.49
N ARG A 36 16.93 2.57 17.64
CA ARG A 36 18.07 3.29 18.25
C ARG A 36 19.43 3.01 17.59
N GLY A 37 19.43 2.36 16.42
CA GLY A 37 20.64 2.07 15.64
C GLY A 37 21.19 0.66 15.83
N TRP A 38 20.64 -0.15 16.73
CA TRP A 38 21.07 -1.55 16.93
C TRP A 38 20.33 -2.48 15.96
N ARG A 39 20.38 -2.18 14.67
CA ARG A 39 19.51 -2.76 13.61
C ARG A 39 19.61 -4.28 13.45
N LYS A 40 20.69 -4.91 13.92
CA LYS A 40 20.87 -6.38 13.92
C LYS A 40 20.19 -7.08 15.11
N MET A 41 19.87 -6.37 16.19
CA MET A 41 19.33 -6.97 17.43
C MET A 41 17.99 -7.69 17.22
N PRO A 42 17.03 -7.16 16.42
CA PRO A 42 15.81 -7.88 16.08
C PRO A 42 16.02 -9.18 15.28
N ILE A 43 17.23 -9.47 14.81
CA ILE A 43 17.56 -10.70 14.06
C ILE A 43 18.41 -11.64 14.93
N VAL A 44 19.46 -11.12 15.56
CA VAL A 44 20.41 -11.90 16.37
C VAL A 44 19.76 -12.47 17.63
N VAL A 45 18.98 -11.67 18.37
CA VAL A 45 18.37 -12.13 19.63
C VAL A 45 17.37 -13.27 19.40
N PRO A 46 16.46 -13.21 18.41
CA PRO A 46 15.62 -14.34 18.06
C PRO A 46 16.37 -15.60 17.61
N LEU A 47 17.48 -15.45 16.86
CA LEU A 47 18.30 -16.59 16.45
C LEU A 47 18.97 -17.28 17.64
N ILE A 48 19.44 -16.52 18.64
CA ILE A 48 19.93 -17.07 19.91
C ILE A 48 18.81 -17.83 20.62
N GLY A 49 17.59 -17.25 20.65
CA GLY A 49 16.42 -17.93 21.19
C GLY A 49 16.09 -19.26 20.51
N LEU A 50 16.25 -19.33 19.18
CA LEU A 50 16.08 -20.57 18.40
C LEU A 50 17.18 -21.60 18.73
N ILE A 51 18.43 -21.18 18.94
CA ILE A 51 19.50 -22.08 19.38
C ILE A 51 19.20 -22.65 20.76
N LEU A 52 18.84 -21.79 21.73
CA LEU A 52 18.49 -22.22 23.09
C LEU A 52 17.31 -23.19 23.09
N SER A 53 16.27 -22.90 22.30
CA SER A 53 15.12 -23.79 22.13
C SER A 53 15.52 -25.17 21.57
N ARG A 54 16.37 -25.20 20.54
CA ARG A 54 16.83 -26.46 19.93
C ARG A 54 17.81 -27.23 20.81
N LEU A 55 18.60 -26.56 21.65
CA LEU A 55 19.43 -27.21 22.68
C LEU A 55 18.56 -27.88 23.74
N VAL A 56 17.52 -27.21 24.23
CA VAL A 56 16.56 -27.79 25.19
C VAL A 56 15.84 -28.99 24.57
N MET A 57 15.44 -28.90 23.30
CA MET A 57 14.81 -30.01 22.58
C MET A 57 15.77 -31.18 22.36
N LEU A 58 17.05 -30.92 22.07
CA LEU A 58 18.08 -31.96 21.96
C LEU A 58 18.36 -32.65 23.30
N LEU A 59 18.45 -31.89 24.40
CA LEU A 59 18.58 -32.42 25.76
C LEU A 59 17.36 -33.26 26.14
N MET A 60 16.16 -32.80 25.78
CA MET A 60 14.93 -33.57 26.00
C MET A 60 14.97 -34.93 25.29
N LEU A 61 15.39 -34.95 24.01
CA LEU A 61 15.49 -36.19 23.22
C LEU A 61 16.57 -37.15 23.73
N THR A 62 17.67 -36.64 24.29
CA THR A 62 18.83 -37.44 24.73
C THR A 62 18.76 -37.88 26.19
N LEU A 63 18.07 -37.13 27.04
CA LEU A 63 17.95 -37.38 28.49
C LEU A 63 16.56 -37.90 28.91
N ASP A 64 15.67 -38.20 27.96
CA ASP A 64 14.28 -38.62 28.21
C ASP A 64 13.50 -37.67 29.12
N TRP A 65 13.70 -36.37 28.94
CA TRP A 65 12.99 -35.39 29.77
C TRP A 65 11.49 -35.37 29.47
N PRO A 66 10.68 -35.00 30.47
CA PRO A 66 9.24 -35.01 30.35
C PRO A 66 8.76 -33.97 29.32
N LEU A 67 7.59 -34.21 28.71
CA LEU A 67 7.03 -33.43 27.61
C LEU A 67 6.82 -31.95 27.96
N GLU A 68 6.58 -31.65 29.23
CA GLU A 68 6.44 -30.31 29.81
C GLU A 68 7.64 -29.40 29.54
N VAL A 69 8.82 -29.96 29.27
CA VAL A 69 10.01 -29.21 28.84
C VAL A 69 9.79 -28.44 27.54
N LEU A 70 8.83 -28.85 26.69
CA LEU A 70 8.47 -28.06 25.51
C LEU A 70 7.87 -26.68 25.88
N TRP A 71 7.30 -26.51 27.07
CA TRP A 71 6.88 -25.19 27.54
C TRP A 71 8.07 -24.29 27.86
N VAL A 72 9.18 -24.88 28.34
CA VAL A 72 10.43 -24.16 28.57
C VAL A 72 11.07 -23.76 27.23
N GLU A 73 11.12 -24.69 26.28
CA GLU A 73 11.60 -24.46 24.91
C GLU A 73 10.90 -23.27 24.25
N VAL A 74 9.57 -23.28 24.24
CA VAL A 74 8.77 -22.24 23.59
C VAL A 74 8.85 -20.90 24.33
N THR A 75 8.99 -20.93 25.66
CA THR A 75 9.16 -19.74 26.49
C THR A 75 10.51 -19.07 26.24
N LEU A 76 11.61 -19.84 26.19
CA LEU A 76 12.94 -19.31 25.88
C LEU A 76 12.98 -18.68 24.48
N LYS A 77 12.42 -19.37 23.49
CA LYS A 77 12.26 -18.83 22.13
C LYS A 77 11.43 -17.54 22.14
N GLY A 78 10.34 -17.51 22.89
CA GLY A 78 9.43 -16.36 22.99
C GLY A 78 10.06 -15.15 23.68
N LEU A 79 10.79 -15.36 24.78
CA LEU A 79 11.50 -14.30 25.50
C LEU A 79 12.57 -13.62 24.65
N CYS A 80 13.05 -14.30 23.61
CA CYS A 80 13.98 -13.77 22.63
C CYS A 80 13.28 -13.12 21.42
N GLY A 81 11.95 -12.96 21.42
CA GLY A 81 11.17 -12.34 20.35
C GLY A 81 10.64 -13.32 19.28
N GLY A 82 11.13 -14.56 19.26
CA GLY A 82 10.65 -15.62 18.37
C GLY A 82 10.66 -15.24 16.87
N PHE A 83 9.86 -15.97 16.08
CA PHE A 83 9.85 -15.80 14.63
C PHE A 83 9.32 -14.42 14.19
N VAL A 84 8.43 -13.80 14.97
CA VAL A 84 7.83 -12.50 14.62
C VAL A 84 8.88 -11.41 14.56
N VAL A 85 9.70 -11.33 15.60
CA VAL A 85 10.73 -10.29 15.71
C VAL A 85 11.85 -10.59 14.72
N PHE A 86 12.22 -11.87 14.56
CA PHE A 86 13.16 -12.31 13.54
C PHE A 86 12.73 -11.86 12.13
N TRP A 87 11.48 -12.15 11.77
CA TRP A 87 10.94 -11.84 10.45
C TRP A 87 10.74 -10.35 10.23
N GLY A 88 10.13 -9.66 11.20
CA GLY A 88 9.96 -8.21 11.17
C GLY A 88 11.30 -7.47 11.12
N GLY A 89 12.31 -7.93 11.86
CA GLY A 89 13.68 -7.43 11.82
C GLY A 89 14.37 -7.66 10.48
N SER A 90 14.22 -8.87 9.91
CA SER A 90 14.76 -9.21 8.59
C SER A 90 14.13 -8.37 7.48
N MET A 91 12.80 -8.21 7.51
CA MET A 91 12.07 -7.37 6.56
C MET A 91 12.39 -5.89 6.71
N THR A 92 12.58 -5.41 7.94
CA THR A 92 13.03 -4.03 8.20
C THR A 92 14.44 -3.80 7.67
N LEU A 93 15.36 -4.75 7.85
CA LEU A 93 16.72 -4.59 7.32
C LEU A 93 16.76 -4.69 5.80
N LEU A 94 15.99 -5.62 5.23
CA LEU A 94 15.86 -5.78 3.78
C LEU A 94 15.25 -4.54 3.14
N SER A 95 14.26 -3.92 3.80
CA SER A 95 13.65 -2.68 3.31
C SER A 95 14.61 -1.50 3.37
N LEU A 96 15.42 -1.41 4.42
CA LEU A 96 16.42 -0.34 4.59
C LEU A 96 17.64 -0.50 3.68
N SER A 97 18.00 -1.74 3.33
CA SER A 97 19.17 -2.06 2.49
C SER A 97 18.83 -2.11 1.00
N SER A 98 17.56 -1.91 0.64
CA SER A 98 17.08 -1.92 -0.74
C SER A 98 16.74 -0.52 -1.24
N ALA A 99 17.11 -0.26 -2.50
CA ALA A 99 16.64 0.91 -3.23
C ALA A 99 15.11 0.87 -3.31
N GLU A 100 14.48 2.04 -3.27
CA GLU A 100 13.01 2.18 -3.19
C GLU A 100 12.28 1.45 -4.33
N GLN A 101 12.88 1.44 -5.53
CA GLN A 101 12.39 0.74 -6.72
C GLN A 101 12.46 -0.80 -6.67
N ASP A 102 13.35 -1.35 -5.84
CA ASP A 102 13.63 -2.79 -5.75
C ASP A 102 13.16 -3.41 -4.43
N ARG A 103 12.79 -2.57 -3.46
CA ARG A 103 12.38 -2.96 -2.11
C ARG A 103 11.22 -3.93 -2.08
N SER A 104 10.15 -3.63 -2.81
CA SER A 104 8.97 -4.50 -2.90
C SER A 104 9.33 -5.84 -3.55
N LYS A 105 10.13 -5.83 -4.63
CA LYS A 105 10.64 -7.04 -5.28
C LYS A 105 11.48 -7.88 -4.33
N LEU A 106 12.38 -7.25 -3.58
CA LEU A 106 13.27 -7.92 -2.62
C LEU A 106 12.48 -8.49 -1.44
N MET A 107 11.52 -7.76 -0.89
CA MET A 107 10.63 -8.25 0.17
C MET A 107 9.77 -9.42 -0.29
N MET A 108 9.18 -9.34 -1.49
CA MET A 108 8.43 -10.46 -2.08
C MET A 108 9.32 -11.66 -2.40
N THR A 109 10.55 -11.42 -2.85
CA THR A 109 11.55 -12.47 -3.05
C THR A 109 11.92 -13.14 -1.73
N ALA A 110 12.05 -12.38 -0.64
CA ALA A 110 12.29 -12.92 0.69
C ALA A 110 11.11 -13.74 1.21
N GLU A 111 9.86 -13.28 1.00
CA GLU A 111 8.65 -14.06 1.32
C GLU A 111 8.58 -15.37 0.54
N LEU A 112 8.80 -15.31 -0.78
CA LEU A 112 8.84 -16.48 -1.64
C LEU A 112 9.95 -17.45 -1.21
N THR A 113 11.14 -16.93 -0.91
CA THR A 113 12.29 -17.71 -0.43
C THR A 113 11.98 -18.38 0.90
N ASN A 114 11.34 -17.67 1.84
CA ASN A 114 10.91 -18.24 3.12
C ASN A 114 9.85 -19.34 2.93
N GLY A 115 8.90 -19.16 2.00
CA GLY A 115 7.92 -20.18 1.65
C GLY A 115 8.56 -21.44 1.06
N ILE A 116 9.46 -21.28 0.07
CA ILE A 116 10.21 -22.40 -0.54
C ILE A 116 11.09 -23.10 0.51
N ALA A 117 11.81 -22.31 1.33
CA ALA A 117 12.65 -22.84 2.40
C ALA A 117 11.83 -23.61 3.45
N GLY A 118 10.59 -23.18 3.73
CA GLY A 118 9.65 -23.91 4.58
C GLY A 118 9.29 -25.28 4.00
N VAL A 119 8.96 -25.35 2.70
CA VAL A 119 8.65 -26.62 2.02
C VAL A 119 9.87 -27.56 2.02
N VAL A 120 11.03 -27.05 1.61
CA VAL A 120 12.28 -27.83 1.59
C VAL A 120 12.65 -28.28 3.00
N GLY A 121 12.54 -27.40 3.98
CA GLY A 121 12.80 -27.68 5.39
C GLY A 121 11.90 -28.77 5.95
N CYS A 122 10.60 -28.74 5.66
CA CYS A 122 9.65 -29.78 6.07
C CYS A 122 10.03 -31.14 5.47
N VAL A 123 10.27 -31.21 4.16
CA VAL A 123 10.66 -32.46 3.47
C VAL A 123 11.99 -33.00 4.02
N ALA A 124 13.00 -32.14 4.12
CA ALA A 124 14.31 -32.51 4.66
C ALA A 124 14.23 -32.96 6.13
N SER A 125 13.46 -32.25 6.95
CA SER A 125 13.31 -32.57 8.38
C SER A 125 12.62 -33.91 8.59
N GLY A 126 11.64 -34.28 7.76
CA GLY A 126 11.00 -35.60 7.81
C GLY A 126 11.99 -36.72 7.50
N HIS A 127 12.75 -36.58 6.40
CA HIS A 127 13.78 -37.57 6.05
C HIS A 127 14.92 -37.65 7.08
N LEU A 128 15.33 -36.52 7.67
CA LEU A 128 16.34 -36.48 8.73
C LEU A 128 15.84 -37.02 10.07
N PHE A 129 14.53 -36.90 10.34
CA PHE A 129 13.92 -37.41 11.56
C PHE A 129 13.94 -38.94 11.59
N ASP A 130 13.67 -39.56 10.43
CA ASP A 130 13.68 -41.01 10.24
C ASP A 130 15.09 -41.60 10.06
N PHE A 131 16.08 -40.75 9.74
CA PHE A 131 17.48 -41.15 9.59
C PHE A 131 18.09 -41.51 10.95
N THR A 132 17.86 -42.75 11.37
CA THR A 132 18.35 -43.34 12.62
C THR A 132 19.59 -44.19 12.35
N THR A 133 20.75 -43.75 12.84
CA THR A 133 21.93 -44.61 12.97
C THR A 133 21.81 -45.44 14.26
N VAL A 134 22.47 -46.60 14.34
CA VAL A 134 22.41 -47.56 15.48
C VAL A 134 22.63 -46.92 16.87
N SER A 135 23.25 -45.75 16.96
CA SER A 135 23.57 -45.04 18.20
C SER A 135 22.71 -43.79 18.51
N LEU A 136 21.81 -43.35 17.63
CA LEU A 136 21.10 -42.07 17.78
C LEU A 136 19.58 -42.23 17.70
N ARG A 137 18.87 -41.55 18.61
CA ARG A 137 17.40 -41.55 18.65
C ARG A 137 16.79 -40.74 17.51
N PRO A 138 15.55 -41.04 17.09
CA PRO A 138 14.82 -40.26 16.09
C PRO A 138 14.82 -38.76 16.41
N GLY A 139 15.06 -37.93 15.40
CA GLY A 139 15.08 -36.48 15.53
C GLY A 139 16.34 -35.86 16.13
N VAL A 140 17.27 -36.64 16.70
CA VAL A 140 18.56 -36.10 17.21
C VAL A 140 19.39 -35.50 16.08
N MET A 141 19.49 -36.18 14.94
CA MET A 141 20.17 -35.65 13.76
C MET A 141 19.51 -34.37 13.24
N THR A 142 18.18 -34.31 13.20
CA THR A 142 17.43 -33.10 12.82
C THR A 142 17.77 -31.92 13.73
N MET A 143 17.84 -32.15 15.06
CA MET A 143 18.20 -31.09 16.02
C MET A 143 19.65 -30.63 15.89
N VAL A 144 20.60 -31.56 15.67
CA VAL A 144 22.02 -31.21 15.45
C VAL A 144 22.19 -30.38 14.19
N VAL A 145 21.55 -30.76 13.08
CA VAL A 145 21.59 -30.00 11.82
C VAL A 145 20.95 -28.61 12.02
N CYS A 146 19.83 -28.50 12.73
CA CYS A 146 19.22 -27.20 13.03
C CYS A 146 20.14 -26.30 13.85
N LEU A 147 20.84 -26.83 14.85
CA LEU A 147 21.79 -26.08 15.67
C LEU A 147 22.96 -25.55 14.85
N LEU A 148 23.53 -26.36 13.97
CA LEU A 148 24.60 -25.95 13.07
C LEU A 148 24.15 -24.84 12.11
N LEU A 149 22.95 -24.98 11.53
CA LEU A 149 22.38 -23.96 10.64
C LEU A 149 22.09 -22.65 11.38
N PHE A 150 21.50 -22.70 12.58
CA PHE A 150 21.24 -21.49 13.36
C PHE A 150 22.54 -20.83 13.85
N ALA A 151 23.54 -21.62 14.26
CA ALA A 151 24.86 -21.09 14.61
C ALA A 151 25.53 -20.40 13.41
N PHE A 152 25.45 -21.00 12.22
CA PHE A 152 25.90 -20.37 10.98
C PHE A 152 25.15 -19.06 10.70
N CYS A 153 23.82 -19.03 10.83
CA CYS A 153 23.01 -17.82 10.64
C CYS A 153 23.38 -16.71 11.64
N VAL A 154 23.66 -17.05 12.91
CA VAL A 154 24.11 -16.07 13.91
C VAL A 154 25.47 -15.49 13.54
N LEU A 155 26.44 -16.35 13.20
CA LEU A 155 27.77 -15.93 12.77
C LEU A 155 27.69 -15.06 11.51
N TYR A 156 26.89 -15.46 10.52
CA TYR A 156 26.64 -14.68 9.31
C TYR A 156 26.05 -13.30 9.64
N THR A 157 25.03 -13.24 10.48
CA THR A 157 24.36 -11.98 10.87
C THR A 157 25.31 -11.03 11.61
N ILE A 158 26.16 -11.55 12.49
CA ILE A 158 27.11 -10.74 13.25
C ILE A 158 28.22 -10.21 12.35
N PHE A 159 28.86 -11.08 11.56
CA PHE A 159 30.12 -10.76 10.86
C PHE A 159 29.95 -10.31 9.41
N PHE A 160 28.92 -10.78 8.70
CA PHE A 160 28.81 -10.60 7.24
C PHE A 160 27.57 -9.80 6.81
N LEU A 161 26.51 -9.79 7.61
CA LEU A 161 25.31 -9.01 7.29
C LEU A 161 25.60 -7.51 7.47
N GLU A 162 25.82 -6.79 6.38
CA GLU A 162 26.02 -5.35 6.40
C GLU A 162 24.68 -4.62 6.58
N VAL A 163 24.70 -3.55 7.38
CA VAL A 163 23.54 -2.69 7.62
C VAL A 163 23.76 -1.42 6.82
N GLY A 164 23.05 -1.26 5.71
CA GLY A 164 23.26 -0.15 4.79
C GLY A 164 23.06 1.22 5.44
N TYR A 165 24.15 1.99 5.54
CA TYR A 165 24.11 3.46 5.46
C TYR A 165 24.94 3.84 4.24
N GLY A 166 24.28 4.02 3.10
CA GLY A 166 24.95 4.40 1.85
C GLY A 166 25.42 3.21 1.02
N ASN A 167 25.33 3.43 -0.30
CA ASN A 167 25.49 2.50 -1.41
C ASN A 167 26.92 1.91 -1.49
N ALA A 168 27.05 0.57 -1.69
CA ALA A 168 28.06 -0.10 -2.53
C ALA A 168 28.21 -1.60 -2.17
N SER A 169 27.74 -2.52 -3.05
CA SER A 169 28.39 -3.82 -3.35
C SER A 169 27.56 -4.76 -4.26
N GLY A 170 26.75 -4.23 -5.19
CA GLY A 170 25.94 -5.05 -6.12
C GLY A 170 26.70 -5.78 -7.24
N PHE A 171 28.03 -5.69 -7.31
CA PHE A 171 28.80 -6.17 -8.47
C PHE A 171 29.39 -7.59 -8.37
N LEU A 172 29.26 -8.29 -7.24
CA LEU A 172 29.85 -9.63 -7.08
C LEU A 172 28.85 -10.81 -7.13
N ILE A 173 27.55 -10.54 -7.03
CA ILE A 173 26.52 -11.61 -7.01
C ILE A 173 26.07 -12.01 -8.43
N VAL A 174 26.25 -11.13 -9.42
CA VAL A 174 25.93 -11.43 -10.83
C VAL A 174 26.95 -12.40 -11.45
N LEU A 175 28.18 -12.45 -10.93
CA LEU A 175 29.22 -13.35 -11.45
C LEU A 175 29.03 -14.81 -11.01
N SER A 176 28.38 -15.07 -9.87
CA SER A 176 28.10 -16.44 -9.40
C SER A 176 26.89 -17.10 -10.07
N SER A 177 25.96 -16.29 -10.59
CA SER A 177 24.72 -16.79 -11.21
C SER A 177 24.93 -17.32 -12.63
N PHE A 178 26.04 -16.92 -13.28
CA PHE A 178 26.38 -17.35 -14.64
C PHE A 178 27.05 -18.73 -14.68
N LEU A 179 27.80 -19.12 -13.63
CA LEU A 179 28.40 -20.46 -13.54
C LEU A 179 27.37 -21.56 -13.22
N SER A 180 26.26 -21.22 -12.57
CA SER A 180 25.23 -22.20 -12.20
C SER A 180 24.37 -22.64 -13.40
N ALA A 181 24.18 -21.74 -14.38
CA ALA A 181 23.50 -22.06 -15.63
C ALA A 181 24.29 -23.01 -16.55
N MET A 182 25.63 -23.09 -16.40
CA MET A 182 26.47 -24.00 -17.19
C MET A 182 26.23 -25.49 -16.90
N VAL A 183 25.61 -25.83 -15.76
CA VAL A 183 25.44 -27.23 -15.31
C VAL A 183 24.10 -27.83 -15.77
N MET A 184 23.11 -27.01 -16.11
CA MET A 184 21.75 -27.49 -16.46
C MET A 184 21.49 -27.70 -17.96
N SER A 185 22.52 -27.66 -18.82
CA SER A 185 22.38 -27.94 -20.26
C SER A 185 22.21 -29.43 -20.62
N ARG A 186 22.16 -30.33 -19.64
CA ARG A 186 22.21 -31.78 -19.90
C ARG A 186 20.88 -32.49 -20.13
N TRP A 187 19.73 -31.83 -19.96
CA TRP A 187 18.46 -32.57 -19.89
C TRP A 187 17.31 -31.99 -20.71
N VAL A 188 17.47 -30.83 -21.36
CA VAL A 188 16.40 -30.20 -22.15
C VAL A 188 17.01 -29.39 -23.30
N SER A 189 16.38 -29.40 -24.47
CA SER A 189 16.83 -28.56 -25.60
C SER A 189 16.70 -27.07 -25.28
N GLU A 190 17.78 -26.32 -25.52
CA GLU A 190 17.98 -24.95 -25.02
C GLU A 190 16.96 -23.91 -25.51
N LEU A 191 16.39 -24.06 -26.71
CA LEU A 191 15.50 -23.04 -27.29
C LEU A 191 14.15 -22.92 -26.56
N THR A 192 13.63 -24.03 -26.00
CA THR A 192 12.27 -24.13 -25.44
C THR A 192 12.20 -23.65 -23.99
N LEU A 193 13.24 -23.91 -23.20
CA LEU A 193 13.35 -23.41 -21.82
C LEU A 193 13.58 -21.90 -21.79
N ILE A 194 14.38 -21.40 -22.73
CA ILE A 194 14.68 -19.98 -22.86
C ILE A 194 13.44 -19.21 -23.29
N THR A 195 12.64 -19.72 -24.24
CA THR A 195 11.41 -19.02 -24.70
C THR A 195 10.28 -19.02 -23.66
N ILE A 196 10.07 -20.12 -22.93
CA ILE A 196 9.05 -20.19 -21.86
C ILE A 196 9.44 -19.28 -20.68
N GLY A 197 10.73 -19.23 -20.32
CA GLY A 197 11.25 -18.33 -19.29
C GLY A 197 11.14 -16.86 -19.68
N LEU A 198 11.44 -16.50 -20.94
CA LEU A 198 11.38 -15.12 -21.43
C LEU A 198 9.94 -14.58 -21.47
N LEU A 199 8.98 -15.37 -21.95
CA LEU A 199 7.56 -14.97 -22.07
C LEU A 199 6.86 -14.79 -20.71
N SER A 200 7.14 -15.68 -19.75
CA SER A 200 6.61 -15.56 -18.38
C SER A 200 7.22 -14.39 -17.62
N TYR A 201 8.52 -14.12 -17.83
CA TYR A 201 9.24 -12.99 -17.27
C TYR A 201 8.74 -11.63 -17.80
N THR A 202 8.50 -11.49 -19.11
CA THR A 202 7.99 -10.24 -19.71
C THR A 202 6.54 -9.92 -19.32
N ALA A 203 5.68 -10.93 -19.14
CA ALA A 203 4.30 -10.73 -18.67
C ALA A 203 4.26 -10.32 -17.18
N GLY A 204 5.19 -10.83 -16.36
CA GLY A 204 5.33 -10.46 -14.95
C GLY A 204 5.92 -9.05 -14.75
N ILE A 205 6.82 -8.61 -15.63
CA ILE A 205 7.38 -7.23 -15.62
C ILE A 205 6.30 -6.19 -15.91
N PHE A 206 5.43 -6.43 -16.89
CA PHE A 206 4.41 -5.47 -17.31
C PHE A 206 3.32 -5.20 -16.26
N PHE A 207 3.09 -6.14 -15.33
CA PHE A 207 2.10 -5.97 -14.27
C PHE A 207 2.66 -5.23 -13.03
N MET A 208 3.98 -5.29 -12.81
CA MET A 208 4.63 -4.79 -11.59
C MET A 208 5.13 -3.34 -11.72
N THR A 209 4.83 -2.67 -12.84
CA THR A 209 5.25 -1.29 -13.15
C THR A 209 4.47 -0.18 -12.43
N SER A 210 3.67 -0.48 -11.40
CA SER A 210 2.63 0.49 -10.94
C SER A 210 2.63 0.95 -9.48
N VAL A 211 3.65 0.76 -8.62
CA VAL A 211 3.58 1.31 -7.24
C VAL A 211 4.94 1.73 -6.66
N THR A 212 5.07 2.99 -6.22
CA THR A 212 6.36 3.67 -5.97
C THR A 212 6.31 4.85 -4.95
N THR A 213 6.20 4.67 -3.61
CA THR A 213 6.35 5.83 -2.67
C THR A 213 6.68 5.52 -1.19
N THR A 214 7.22 6.54 -0.50
CA THR A 214 7.65 6.66 0.92
C THR A 214 6.66 6.20 2.00
N TYR A 215 5.36 6.08 1.68
CA TYR A 215 4.31 5.57 2.59
C TYR A 215 4.58 4.13 3.08
N MET A 216 5.40 3.37 2.35
CA MET A 216 5.76 1.99 2.70
C MET A 216 6.60 1.86 3.99
N PHE A 217 7.19 2.97 4.48
CA PHE A 217 7.90 3.04 5.78
C PHE A 217 6.93 3.00 6.97
N TYR A 218 5.84 3.77 6.91
CA TYR A 218 4.77 3.73 7.92
C TYR A 218 3.95 2.44 7.81
N ILE A 219 3.83 1.88 6.60
CA ILE A 219 3.32 0.52 6.39
C ILE A 219 4.15 -0.51 7.15
N GLY A 220 5.47 -0.40 7.28
CA GLY A 220 6.26 -1.35 8.09
C GLY A 220 5.87 -1.36 9.58
N ILE A 221 5.61 -0.18 10.16
CA ILE A 221 5.15 0.00 11.55
C ILE A 221 3.70 -0.47 11.70
N VAL A 222 2.84 -0.11 10.73
CA VAL A 222 1.44 -0.53 10.67
C VAL A 222 1.38 -2.04 10.49
N LEU A 223 2.14 -2.67 9.59
CA LEU A 223 2.20 -4.12 9.36
C LEU A 223 2.76 -4.89 10.55
N THR A 224 3.74 -4.34 11.28
CA THR A 224 4.26 -4.97 12.51
C THR A 224 3.23 -4.87 13.65
N SER A 225 2.57 -3.72 13.78
CA SER A 225 1.47 -3.53 14.74
C SER A 225 0.24 -4.36 14.36
N LEU A 226 0.00 -4.53 13.06
CA LEU A 226 -1.02 -5.36 12.44
C LEU A 226 -0.71 -6.84 12.68
N GLN A 227 0.52 -7.28 12.51
CA GLN A 227 0.94 -8.65 12.85
C GLN A 227 0.78 -8.93 14.35
N LEU A 228 1.00 -7.93 15.21
CA LEU A 228 0.83 -8.06 16.66
C LEU A 228 -0.66 -8.15 17.05
N SER A 229 -1.52 -7.31 16.48
CA SER A 229 -2.97 -7.35 16.70
C SER A 229 -3.64 -8.59 16.07
N LEU A 230 -3.21 -8.99 14.87
CA LEU A 230 -3.64 -10.23 14.22
C LEU A 230 -3.22 -11.45 15.04
N LYS A 231 -2.08 -11.40 15.77
CA LYS A 231 -1.69 -12.47 16.69
C LYS A 231 -2.56 -12.56 17.94
N VAL A 232 -2.96 -11.44 18.52
CA VAL A 232 -3.92 -11.42 19.65
C VAL A 232 -5.28 -11.97 19.20
N SER A 233 -5.76 -11.55 18.01
CA SER A 233 -6.94 -12.12 17.38
C SER A 233 -6.77 -13.62 17.07
N SER A 234 -5.56 -14.05 16.69
CA SER A 234 -5.24 -15.45 16.42
C SER A 234 -5.27 -16.36 17.63
N ALA A 235 -4.85 -15.86 18.79
CA ALA A 235 -4.99 -16.58 20.04
C ALA A 235 -6.48 -16.76 20.39
N GLY A 236 -7.29 -15.71 20.21
CA GLY A 236 -8.73 -15.74 20.45
C GLY A 236 -9.51 -16.70 19.56
N TYR A 237 -9.34 -16.59 18.23
CA TYR A 237 -10.07 -17.47 17.30
C TYR A 237 -9.58 -18.92 17.39
N SER A 238 -8.28 -19.17 17.61
CA SER A 238 -7.76 -20.55 17.74
C SER A 238 -8.37 -21.27 18.94
N LEU A 239 -8.57 -20.57 20.06
CA LEU A 239 -9.25 -21.13 21.24
C LEU A 239 -10.74 -21.43 20.98
N LEU A 240 -11.41 -20.57 20.21
CA LEU A 240 -12.80 -20.78 19.81
C LEU A 240 -12.93 -21.97 18.85
N TYR A 241 -12.07 -22.06 17.83
CA TYR A 241 -12.04 -23.16 16.87
C TYR A 241 -11.68 -24.51 17.51
N ILE A 242 -10.73 -24.53 18.46
CA ILE A 242 -10.42 -25.75 19.22
C ILE A 242 -11.62 -26.20 20.06
N LYS A 243 -12.34 -25.29 20.71
CA LYS A 243 -13.58 -25.62 21.44
C LYS A 243 -14.70 -26.14 20.53
N ILE A 244 -14.91 -25.51 19.38
CA ILE A 244 -15.92 -25.96 18.40
C ILE A 244 -15.52 -27.32 17.83
N TYR A 245 -14.25 -27.54 17.50
CA TYR A 245 -13.73 -28.83 17.05
C TYR A 245 -13.95 -29.92 18.11
N GLN A 246 -13.60 -29.66 19.37
CA GLN A 246 -13.81 -30.59 20.49
C GLN A 246 -15.30 -30.97 20.67
N HIS A 247 -16.22 -30.02 20.50
CA HIS A 247 -17.66 -30.28 20.60
C HIS A 247 -18.26 -31.01 19.39
N THR A 248 -17.59 -30.95 18.23
CA THR A 248 -18.11 -31.49 16.96
C THR A 248 -17.40 -32.76 16.51
N LEU A 249 -16.35 -33.16 17.22
CA LEU A 249 -15.49 -34.31 16.93
C LEU A 249 -16.28 -35.63 16.76
N ASN A 250 -17.27 -35.87 17.62
CA ASN A 250 -17.98 -37.15 17.65
C ASN A 250 -19.10 -37.28 16.62
N TRP A 251 -19.44 -36.18 15.93
CA TRP A 251 -20.56 -36.15 14.99
C TRP A 251 -20.15 -35.66 13.60
N PHE A 252 -19.35 -34.59 13.52
CA PHE A 252 -18.87 -34.07 12.24
C PHE A 252 -17.56 -33.26 12.37
N PRO A 253 -16.39 -33.95 12.32
CA PRO A 253 -15.07 -33.30 12.42
C PRO A 253 -14.80 -32.25 11.33
N GLY A 254 -15.48 -32.35 10.18
CA GLY A 254 -15.39 -31.42 9.05
C GLY A 254 -16.12 -30.08 9.25
N LEU A 255 -16.98 -29.96 10.28
CA LEU A 255 -17.84 -28.79 10.46
C LEU A 255 -17.06 -27.49 10.61
N VAL A 256 -15.94 -27.54 11.34
CA VAL A 256 -15.02 -26.41 11.54
C VAL A 256 -14.48 -25.87 10.21
N PHE A 257 -14.14 -26.76 9.28
CA PHE A 257 -13.61 -26.38 7.96
C PHE A 257 -14.70 -25.81 7.05
N ILE A 258 -15.93 -26.30 7.15
CA ILE A 258 -17.08 -25.79 6.38
C ILE A 258 -17.51 -24.41 6.87
N ILE A 259 -17.60 -24.21 8.19
CA ILE A 259 -17.89 -22.90 8.79
C ILE A 259 -16.82 -21.88 8.37
N SER A 260 -15.55 -22.29 8.41
CA SER A 260 -14.43 -21.46 7.94
C SER A 260 -14.57 -21.11 6.45
N GLY A 261 -14.90 -22.08 5.58
CA GLY A 261 -15.09 -21.85 4.15
C GLY A 261 -16.26 -20.91 3.82
N ILE A 262 -17.39 -21.03 4.53
CA ILE A 262 -18.56 -20.16 4.35
C ILE A 262 -18.25 -18.73 4.78
N ILE A 263 -17.64 -18.55 5.96
CA ILE A 263 -17.25 -17.23 6.47
C ILE A 263 -16.26 -16.56 5.50
N THR A 264 -15.30 -17.32 4.97
CA THR A 264 -14.31 -16.84 3.99
C THR A 264 -15.00 -16.37 2.70
N THR A 265 -15.93 -17.17 2.18
CA THR A 265 -16.66 -16.84 0.94
C THR A 265 -17.52 -15.59 1.12
N VAL A 266 -18.20 -15.45 2.26
CA VAL A 266 -19.04 -14.28 2.56
C VAL A 266 -18.21 -13.03 2.83
N ALA A 267 -17.02 -13.16 3.41
CA ALA A 267 -16.11 -12.05 3.68
C ALA A 267 -15.43 -11.46 2.43
N ILE A 268 -15.40 -12.19 1.31
CA ILE A 268 -14.86 -11.70 0.02
C ILE A 268 -15.88 -10.83 -0.72
N ILE A 269 -17.17 -11.03 -0.49
CA ILE A 269 -18.27 -10.31 -1.18
C ILE A 269 -18.17 -8.77 -1.07
N PRO A 270 -17.72 -8.16 0.05
CA PRO A 270 -17.69 -6.70 0.18
C PRO A 270 -16.45 -6.01 -0.42
N ILE A 271 -15.49 -6.74 -1.01
CA ILE A 271 -14.28 -6.12 -1.58
C ILE A 271 -14.62 -5.46 -2.93
N SER A 272 -15.01 -4.19 -2.84
CA SER A 272 -15.01 -3.17 -3.90
C SER A 272 -15.78 -3.50 -5.18
N TYR A 273 -17.08 -3.19 -5.18
CA TYR A 273 -17.81 -2.93 -6.42
C TYR A 273 -18.78 -1.76 -6.18
N ASP A 274 -18.47 -0.58 -6.71
CA ASP A 274 -19.52 0.42 -6.97
C ASP A 274 -20.39 -0.17 -8.08
N SER A 275 -21.47 -0.87 -7.69
CA SER A 275 -22.38 -1.51 -8.64
C SER A 275 -23.13 -0.52 -9.52
N LYS A 276 -23.06 0.77 -9.21
CA LYS A 276 -23.84 1.80 -9.88
C LYS A 276 -23.12 2.41 -11.07
N HIS A 277 -21.79 2.51 -11.04
CA HIS A 277 -21.02 3.19 -12.09
C HIS A 277 -19.77 2.39 -12.50
N LYS A 278 -19.52 2.37 -13.81
CA LYS A 278 -18.26 1.87 -14.38
C LYS A 278 -17.31 3.05 -14.59
N TYR A 279 -16.06 2.87 -14.19
CA TYR A 279 -15.01 3.86 -14.37
C TYR A 279 -13.98 3.37 -15.38
N ASP A 280 -13.36 4.32 -16.06
CA ASP A 280 -12.23 4.13 -16.95
C ASP A 280 -11.24 5.28 -16.72
N ALA A 281 -10.02 5.17 -17.23
CA ALA A 281 -8.99 6.18 -17.01
C ALA A 281 -8.10 6.39 -18.22
N VAL A 282 -7.60 7.62 -18.36
CA VAL A 282 -6.56 7.98 -19.33
C VAL A 282 -5.44 8.71 -18.59
N ALA A 283 -4.18 8.34 -18.88
CA ALA A 283 -3.00 8.85 -18.20
C ALA A 283 -1.96 9.40 -19.18
N SER A 284 -1.20 10.39 -18.74
CA SER A 284 -0.01 10.88 -19.45
C SER A 284 1.15 9.89 -19.34
N GLU A 285 2.22 10.14 -20.11
CA GLU A 285 3.52 9.56 -19.80
C GLU A 285 4.05 10.10 -18.45
N ARG A 286 5.16 9.56 -17.96
CA ARG A 286 5.85 10.11 -16.79
C ARG A 286 6.58 11.38 -17.18
N LEU A 287 6.25 12.48 -16.51
CA LEU A 287 6.73 13.83 -16.79
C LEU A 287 7.54 14.35 -15.61
N GLY A 288 8.64 15.03 -15.89
CA GLY A 288 9.55 15.54 -14.87
C GLY A 288 10.92 15.82 -15.45
N ARG A 289 11.56 16.92 -15.02
CA ARG A 289 12.90 17.32 -15.48
C ARG A 289 14.01 16.35 -15.11
N SER A 290 13.82 15.61 -14.02
CA SER A 290 14.81 14.65 -13.53
C SER A 290 14.27 13.23 -13.65
N GLU A 291 15.12 12.29 -14.04
CA GLU A 291 14.77 10.86 -14.04
C GLU A 291 14.43 10.33 -12.63
N SER A 292 14.95 10.99 -11.58
CA SER A 292 14.70 10.63 -10.18
C SER A 292 13.34 11.05 -9.63
N TYR A 293 12.66 12.01 -10.28
CA TYR A 293 11.38 12.53 -9.81
C TYR A 293 10.50 12.88 -11.01
N GLN A 294 9.53 12.00 -11.27
CA GLN A 294 8.55 12.14 -12.32
C GLN A 294 7.15 11.81 -11.80
N GLU A 295 6.16 12.48 -12.37
CA GLU A 295 4.74 12.35 -12.03
C GLU A 295 3.91 12.06 -13.27
N GLN A 296 2.63 11.74 -13.10
CA GLN A 296 1.69 11.52 -14.20
C GLN A 296 0.39 12.25 -13.93
N TYR A 297 -0.20 12.81 -14.99
CA TYR A 297 -1.58 13.25 -14.95
C TYR A 297 -2.50 12.06 -15.27
N VAL A 298 -3.53 11.87 -14.46
CA VAL A 298 -4.52 10.80 -14.67
C VAL A 298 -5.92 11.39 -14.59
N PHE A 299 -6.72 11.17 -15.63
CA PHE A 299 -8.16 11.45 -15.61
C PHE A 299 -8.92 10.16 -15.38
N VAL A 300 -9.60 10.05 -14.24
CA VAL A 300 -10.52 8.95 -13.94
C VAL A 300 -11.94 9.44 -14.20
N TYR A 301 -12.71 8.70 -14.98
CA TYR A 301 -14.05 9.13 -15.41
C TYR A 301 -15.06 8.00 -15.44
N ARG A 302 -16.34 8.34 -15.25
CA ARG A 302 -17.45 7.40 -15.36
C ARG A 302 -17.84 7.20 -16.82
N THR A 303 -17.82 5.97 -17.30
CA THR A 303 -18.09 5.65 -18.72
C THR A 303 -19.55 5.89 -19.12
N ASP A 304 -20.47 5.96 -18.15
CA ASP A 304 -21.90 6.25 -18.36
C ASP A 304 -22.25 7.74 -18.34
N THR A 305 -21.28 8.62 -18.05
CA THR A 305 -21.48 10.07 -18.01
C THR A 305 -20.70 10.82 -19.08
N VAL A 306 -19.46 10.41 -19.35
CA VAL A 306 -18.56 11.08 -20.31
C VAL A 306 -17.80 10.06 -21.17
N THR A 307 -17.32 10.53 -22.31
CA THR A 307 -16.47 9.77 -23.24
C THR A 307 -15.28 10.64 -23.64
N VAL A 308 -14.08 10.04 -23.66
CA VAL A 308 -12.87 10.71 -24.17
C VAL A 308 -12.93 10.72 -25.69
N THR A 309 -12.80 11.91 -26.30
CA THR A 309 -12.82 12.09 -27.78
C THR A 309 -11.48 12.57 -28.34
N GLY A 310 -10.47 12.74 -27.50
CA GLY A 310 -9.11 13.10 -27.90
C GLY A 310 -8.21 13.33 -26.70
N GLN A 311 -6.92 13.12 -26.88
CA GLN A 311 -5.86 13.41 -25.92
C GLN A 311 -4.67 14.05 -26.64
N TYR A 312 -3.93 14.90 -25.94
CA TYR A 312 -2.78 15.60 -26.49
C TYR A 312 -1.78 15.98 -25.40
N GLN A 313 -0.54 15.50 -25.53
CA GLN A 313 0.57 15.91 -24.68
C GLN A 313 1.22 17.16 -25.29
N TYR A 314 1.28 18.26 -24.54
CA TYR A 314 1.94 19.47 -25.03
C TYR A 314 3.46 19.24 -25.13
N PRO A 315 4.12 19.52 -26.27
CA PRO A 315 5.52 19.17 -26.50
C PRO A 315 6.54 20.13 -25.91
N ASP A 316 6.08 21.28 -25.40
CA ASP A 316 6.90 22.32 -24.73
C ASP A 316 8.18 22.77 -25.46
N ASN A 317 8.10 22.85 -26.79
CA ASN A 317 9.22 23.20 -27.68
C ASN A 317 9.06 24.59 -28.32
N ARG A 318 8.37 25.52 -27.66
CA ARG A 318 8.06 26.84 -28.21
C ARG A 318 9.35 27.65 -28.42
N PRO A 319 9.62 28.19 -29.63
CA PRO A 319 10.78 29.04 -29.85
C PRO A 319 10.78 30.25 -28.92
N GLY A 320 11.88 30.45 -28.18
CA GLY A 320 12.03 31.53 -27.20
C GLY A 320 11.55 31.20 -25.79
N ASP A 321 10.86 30.06 -25.60
CA ASP A 321 10.45 29.57 -24.28
C ASP A 321 10.36 28.03 -24.29
N VAL A 322 11.48 27.39 -24.67
CA VAL A 322 11.62 25.93 -24.67
C VAL A 322 11.75 25.45 -23.23
N ASP A 323 11.09 24.33 -22.89
CA ASP A 323 11.12 23.74 -21.54
C ASP A 323 10.64 24.78 -20.49
N ALA A 324 9.41 25.26 -20.69
CA ALA A 324 8.74 26.15 -19.75
C ALA A 324 8.21 25.39 -18.53
N PHE A 325 7.74 24.15 -18.72
CA PHE A 325 7.10 23.32 -17.72
C PHE A 325 8.02 22.24 -17.18
N SER A 326 7.93 21.94 -15.89
CA SER A 326 8.60 20.73 -15.36
C SER A 326 7.81 19.46 -15.66
N ARG A 327 6.50 19.60 -15.84
CA ARG A 327 5.55 18.56 -16.24
C ARG A 327 4.64 19.15 -17.29
N GLU A 328 4.84 18.74 -18.52
CA GLU A 328 4.15 19.31 -19.68
C GLU A 328 2.65 18.99 -19.63
N PRO A 329 1.74 19.95 -19.95
CA PRO A 329 0.31 19.72 -19.82
C PRO A 329 -0.22 18.54 -20.65
N PHE A 330 -0.95 17.62 -20.00
CA PHE A 330 -1.63 16.49 -20.64
C PHE A 330 -3.11 16.78 -20.89
N VAL A 331 -3.43 17.22 -22.09
CA VAL A 331 -4.75 17.76 -22.44
C VAL A 331 -5.71 16.64 -22.86
N VAL A 332 -6.92 16.63 -22.32
CA VAL A 332 -7.96 15.64 -22.67
C VAL A 332 -9.27 16.32 -23.07
N ARG A 333 -9.85 15.88 -24.19
CA ARG A 333 -11.15 16.33 -24.68
C ARG A 333 -12.23 15.34 -24.29
N PHE A 334 -13.26 15.84 -23.60
CA PHE A 334 -14.40 15.05 -23.13
C PHE A 334 -15.68 15.47 -23.83
N LYS A 335 -16.46 14.47 -24.25
CA LYS A 335 -17.86 14.61 -24.63
C LYS A 335 -18.74 14.13 -23.48
N ALA A 336 -19.58 15.03 -22.97
CA ALA A 336 -20.47 14.85 -21.83
C ALA A 336 -21.93 15.19 -22.22
N PRO A 337 -22.66 14.28 -22.89
CA PRO A 337 -23.95 14.59 -23.51
C PRO A 337 -25.04 15.09 -22.55
N LYS A 338 -24.96 14.73 -21.26
CA LYS A 338 -25.91 15.17 -20.23
C LYS A 338 -25.72 16.65 -19.84
N THR A 339 -24.54 17.21 -20.04
CA THR A 339 -24.23 18.62 -19.72
C THR A 339 -24.74 19.57 -20.81
N VAL A 340 -25.00 20.83 -20.46
CA VAL A 340 -25.36 21.87 -21.45
C VAL A 340 -24.18 22.20 -22.37
N ILE A 341 -22.95 22.17 -21.84
CA ILE A 341 -21.73 22.46 -22.60
C ILE A 341 -21.40 21.39 -23.66
N LYS A 342 -21.89 20.16 -23.46
CA LYS A 342 -21.80 18.96 -24.34
C LYS A 342 -20.41 18.42 -24.60
N GLU A 343 -19.45 19.26 -24.96
CA GLU A 343 -18.07 18.90 -25.23
C GLU A 343 -17.14 20.02 -24.77
N PHE A 344 -16.08 19.64 -24.07
CA PHE A 344 -15.11 20.56 -23.49
C PHE A 344 -13.74 19.89 -23.34
N VAL A 345 -12.74 20.72 -23.10
CA VAL A 345 -11.34 20.31 -22.95
C VAL A 345 -10.88 20.61 -21.55
N LEU A 346 -10.15 19.67 -20.95
CA LEU A 346 -9.47 19.84 -19.68
C LEU A 346 -7.95 19.91 -19.90
N ILE A 347 -7.32 20.94 -19.34
CA ILE A 347 -5.87 21.13 -19.31
C ILE A 347 -5.43 21.04 -17.83
N PRO A 348 -4.89 19.90 -17.38
CA PRO A 348 -4.37 19.78 -16.04
C PRO A 348 -3.00 20.47 -15.95
N GLN A 349 -2.70 21.10 -14.82
CA GLN A 349 -1.33 21.51 -14.51
C GLN A 349 -1.03 21.37 -13.03
N HIS A 350 0.10 20.75 -12.73
CA HIS A 350 0.78 20.81 -11.44
C HIS A 350 2.08 21.60 -11.65
N THR A 351 2.12 22.84 -11.20
CA THR A 351 3.32 23.70 -11.40
C THR A 351 4.40 23.40 -10.38
N THR A 352 5.67 23.70 -10.68
CA THR A 352 6.70 23.64 -9.64
C THR A 352 6.71 24.91 -8.78
N PRO A 353 6.76 24.81 -7.44
CA PRO A 353 6.74 25.97 -6.54
C PRO A 353 7.81 27.04 -6.85
N THR A 354 8.97 26.62 -7.34
CA THR A 354 10.08 27.52 -7.68
C THR A 354 9.90 28.24 -9.01
N ASN A 355 9.03 27.74 -9.90
CA ASN A 355 8.85 28.25 -11.26
C ASN A 355 7.38 28.62 -11.57
N THR A 356 6.50 28.66 -10.57
CA THR A 356 5.06 28.90 -10.70
C THR A 356 4.73 30.10 -11.58
N THR A 357 5.41 31.23 -11.41
CA THR A 357 5.14 32.44 -12.23
C THR A 357 5.33 32.17 -13.72
N LYS A 358 6.41 31.46 -14.09
CA LYS A 358 6.74 31.15 -15.49
C LYS A 358 5.77 30.13 -16.05
N GLU A 359 5.56 29.03 -15.33
CA GLU A 359 4.67 27.94 -15.78
C GLU A 359 3.23 28.43 -15.97
N LEU A 360 2.70 29.25 -15.06
CA LEU A 360 1.35 29.81 -15.22
C LEU A 360 1.24 30.77 -16.40
N ASP A 361 2.27 31.57 -16.69
CA ASP A 361 2.24 32.45 -17.87
C ASP A 361 2.30 31.63 -19.17
N ALA A 362 3.16 30.60 -19.22
CA ALA A 362 3.26 29.68 -20.35
C ALA A 362 1.96 28.88 -20.58
N LEU A 363 1.17 28.60 -19.52
CA LEU A 363 -0.10 27.89 -19.64
C LEU A 363 -1.13 28.64 -20.50
N TYR A 364 -1.02 29.96 -20.60
CA TYR A 364 -1.80 30.75 -21.55
C TYR A 364 -1.50 30.37 -23.01
N ASP A 365 -0.24 30.09 -23.33
CA ASP A 365 0.17 29.70 -24.68
C ASP A 365 -0.36 28.30 -25.04
N VAL A 366 -0.42 27.40 -24.06
CA VAL A 366 -1.03 26.07 -24.20
C VAL A 366 -2.53 26.20 -24.49
N LEU A 367 -3.23 27.08 -23.78
CA LEU A 367 -4.63 27.40 -24.06
C LEU A 367 -4.81 27.87 -25.51
N GLN A 368 -4.04 28.85 -25.97
CA GLN A 368 -4.15 29.35 -27.35
C GLN A 368 -3.89 28.24 -28.38
N HIS A 369 -2.89 27.39 -28.13
CA HIS A 369 -2.55 26.27 -28.98
C HIS A 369 -3.70 25.26 -29.09
N VAL A 370 -4.26 24.83 -27.94
CA VAL A 370 -5.35 23.86 -27.86
C VAL A 370 -6.62 24.39 -28.53
N LYS A 371 -6.96 25.67 -28.29
CA LYS A 371 -8.10 26.34 -28.95
C LYS A 371 -7.98 26.28 -30.47
N LYS A 372 -6.79 26.57 -31.00
CA LYS A 372 -6.51 26.53 -32.44
C LYS A 372 -6.53 25.09 -32.98
N MET A 373 -5.92 24.15 -32.27
CA MET A 373 -5.81 22.74 -32.68
C MET A 373 -7.19 22.09 -32.82
N TRP A 374 -8.02 22.19 -31.78
CA TRP A 374 -9.32 21.53 -31.72
C TRP A 374 -10.50 22.43 -32.08
N LYS A 375 -10.24 23.69 -32.47
CA LYS A 375 -11.25 24.68 -32.87
C LYS A 375 -12.37 24.81 -31.83
N THR A 376 -12.00 24.89 -30.57
CA THR A 376 -12.93 24.94 -29.44
C THR A 376 -12.59 26.07 -28.49
N GLU A 377 -13.62 26.76 -28.02
CA GLU A 377 -13.53 27.80 -26.98
C GLU A 377 -13.85 27.23 -25.59
N ASN A 378 -14.37 26.00 -25.51
CA ASN A 378 -14.81 25.37 -24.27
C ASN A 378 -13.63 24.68 -23.58
N VAL A 379 -12.76 25.46 -22.94
CA VAL A 379 -11.57 24.97 -22.25
C VAL A 379 -11.64 25.29 -20.76
N MET A 380 -11.30 24.31 -19.92
CA MET A 380 -11.10 24.45 -18.49
C MET A 380 -9.66 24.03 -18.16
N LEU A 381 -8.98 24.86 -17.37
CA LEU A 381 -7.65 24.59 -16.82
C LEU A 381 -7.79 24.33 -15.33
N LEU A 382 -7.10 23.33 -14.80
CA LEU A 382 -7.26 22.93 -13.40
C LEU A 382 -6.04 22.20 -12.83
N GLY A 383 -5.93 22.16 -11.50
CA GLY A 383 -4.89 21.42 -10.78
C GLY A 383 -4.16 22.28 -9.75
N ASP A 384 -3.07 21.75 -9.21
CA ASP A 384 -2.19 22.47 -8.29
C ASP A 384 -1.35 23.51 -9.04
N PHE A 385 -1.86 24.73 -9.06
CA PHE A 385 -1.21 25.84 -9.71
C PHE A 385 -0.15 26.49 -8.81
N ASN A 386 -0.01 26.07 -7.53
CA ASN A 386 0.80 26.74 -6.53
C ASN A 386 0.53 28.27 -6.51
N ALA A 387 -0.70 28.71 -6.85
CA ALA A 387 -1.02 30.07 -7.27
C ALA A 387 -1.25 31.07 -6.11
N ASP A 388 -0.62 30.86 -4.97
CA ASP A 388 -0.77 31.69 -3.78
C ASP A 388 0.47 31.63 -2.87
N CYS A 389 0.38 32.29 -1.71
CA CYS A 389 1.37 32.26 -0.65
C CYS A 389 2.78 32.64 -1.17
N GLY A 390 3.81 31.91 -0.75
CA GLY A 390 5.21 32.22 -1.09
C GLY A 390 5.59 31.91 -2.54
N TYR A 391 4.80 31.09 -3.24
CA TYR A 391 5.15 30.57 -4.56
C TYR A 391 4.77 31.53 -5.69
N LEU A 392 3.62 32.23 -5.56
CA LEU A 392 3.22 33.29 -6.47
C LEU A 392 3.13 34.64 -5.77
N ALA A 393 4.24 35.38 -5.74
CA ALA A 393 4.28 36.71 -5.16
C ALA A 393 3.23 37.65 -5.79
N LYS A 394 2.49 38.40 -4.97
CA LYS A 394 1.43 39.34 -5.41
C LYS A 394 1.90 40.30 -6.53
N LYS A 395 3.15 40.77 -6.45
CA LYS A 395 3.77 41.64 -7.47
C LYS A 395 3.97 40.99 -8.84
N ASN A 396 4.05 39.66 -8.90
CA ASN A 396 4.26 38.90 -10.13
C ASN A 396 2.94 38.62 -10.87
N ARG A 397 1.81 38.58 -10.17
CA ARG A 397 0.48 38.27 -10.74
C ARG A 397 0.12 39.13 -11.95
N LYS A 398 0.51 40.41 -11.95
CA LYS A 398 0.29 41.34 -13.07
C LYS A 398 1.07 41.01 -14.36
N HIS A 399 2.05 40.11 -14.30
CA HIS A 399 2.84 39.67 -15.44
C HIS A 399 2.43 38.27 -15.95
N VAL A 400 1.43 37.64 -15.32
CA VAL A 400 0.96 36.30 -15.70
C VAL A 400 -0.30 36.45 -16.55
N ARG A 401 -0.21 36.13 -17.85
CA ARG A 401 -1.32 36.25 -18.81
C ARG A 401 -2.54 35.44 -18.41
N LEU A 402 -2.33 34.27 -17.79
CA LEU A 402 -3.43 33.44 -17.29
C LEU A 402 -4.27 34.13 -16.19
N ILE A 403 -3.70 35.12 -15.49
CA ILE A 403 -4.37 35.90 -14.44
C ILE A 403 -4.92 37.21 -15.00
N THR A 404 -4.18 37.88 -15.89
CA THR A 404 -4.55 39.22 -16.39
C THR A 404 -5.53 39.19 -17.56
N GLU A 405 -5.65 38.06 -18.26
CA GLU A 405 -6.59 37.91 -19.37
C GLU A 405 -8.05 37.90 -18.88
N LYS A 406 -8.87 38.81 -19.40
CA LYS A 406 -10.28 38.97 -18.97
C LYS A 406 -11.19 37.82 -19.40
N SER A 407 -10.80 37.11 -20.46
CA SER A 407 -11.56 35.93 -20.94
C SER A 407 -11.41 34.71 -20.03
N LEU A 408 -10.49 34.72 -19.06
CA LEU A 408 -10.27 33.64 -18.12
C LEU A 408 -10.95 33.94 -16.79
N ILE A 409 -11.83 33.04 -16.38
CA ILE A 409 -12.64 33.19 -15.18
C ILE A 409 -12.16 32.15 -14.16
N TRP A 410 -11.53 32.64 -13.10
CA TRP A 410 -11.04 31.83 -12.00
C TRP A 410 -12.21 31.50 -11.06
N LEU A 411 -12.56 30.22 -10.97
CA LEU A 411 -13.73 29.75 -10.21
C LEU A 411 -13.41 29.48 -8.74
N ILE A 412 -12.16 29.13 -8.43
CA ILE A 412 -11.64 29.08 -7.06
C ILE A 412 -11.01 30.45 -6.76
N GLU A 413 -11.73 31.23 -5.97
CA GLU A 413 -11.33 32.58 -5.57
C GLU A 413 -10.06 32.56 -4.71
N ASP A 414 -9.34 33.69 -4.70
CA ASP A 414 -8.22 33.88 -3.77
C ASP A 414 -8.72 33.81 -2.31
N GLU A 415 -7.85 33.44 -1.37
CA GLU A 415 -8.16 33.31 0.07
C GLU A 415 -9.06 32.11 0.43
N ILE A 416 -9.28 31.19 -0.52
CA ILE A 416 -9.91 29.89 -0.27
C ILE A 416 -8.83 28.84 0.00
N ASP A 417 -8.84 28.23 1.18
CA ASP A 417 -7.84 27.25 1.55
C ASP A 417 -8.06 25.91 0.82
N THR A 418 -6.99 25.43 0.19
CA THR A 418 -6.95 24.17 -0.56
C THR A 418 -5.98 23.16 0.07
N THR A 419 -5.43 23.45 1.25
CA THR A 419 -4.43 22.64 1.93
C THR A 419 -5.00 21.96 3.17
N VAL A 420 -4.55 20.74 3.47
CA VAL A 420 -5.02 19.96 4.63
C VAL A 420 -4.38 20.44 5.94
N ARG A 421 -3.13 20.93 5.88
CA ARG A 421 -2.41 21.32 7.08
C ARG A 421 -3.06 22.52 7.74
N SER A 422 -3.36 22.40 9.03
CA SER A 422 -3.95 23.48 9.84
C SER A 422 -3.04 24.71 9.99
N THR A 423 -1.75 24.52 9.70
CA THR A 423 -0.70 25.55 9.77
C THR A 423 -0.52 26.34 8.47
N THR A 424 -1.18 25.93 7.39
CA THR A 424 -1.17 26.64 6.11
C THR A 424 -2.58 27.11 5.77
N SER A 425 -2.67 28.18 4.97
CA SER A 425 -3.92 28.64 4.40
C SER A 425 -3.61 29.25 3.04
N CYS A 426 -3.64 28.42 2.00
CA CYS A 426 -3.15 28.76 0.67
C CYS A 426 -4.10 28.25 -0.42
N THR A 427 -4.36 29.11 -1.41
CA THR A 427 -5.17 28.76 -2.60
C THR A 427 -4.29 28.25 -3.75
N TYR A 428 -3.66 27.10 -3.55
CA TYR A 428 -2.79 26.47 -4.53
C TYR A 428 -3.57 25.84 -5.69
N ASP A 429 -4.60 25.06 -5.38
CA ASP A 429 -5.41 24.36 -6.36
C ASP A 429 -6.47 25.26 -6.99
N ARG A 430 -6.59 25.22 -8.31
CA ARG A 430 -7.43 26.16 -9.07
C ARG A 430 -8.28 25.45 -10.11
N ILE A 431 -9.39 26.08 -10.44
CA ILE A 431 -10.22 25.78 -11.60
C ILE A 431 -10.45 27.09 -12.34
N VAL A 432 -10.08 27.14 -13.62
CA VAL A 432 -10.18 28.31 -14.49
C VAL A 432 -10.90 27.92 -15.77
N VAL A 433 -11.90 28.68 -16.19
CA VAL A 433 -12.64 28.43 -17.43
C VAL A 433 -12.43 29.55 -18.44
N HIS A 434 -12.34 29.19 -19.71
CA HIS A 434 -12.19 30.12 -20.81
C HIS A 434 -13.57 30.53 -21.38
N GLY A 435 -13.81 31.84 -21.40
CA GLY A 435 -14.95 32.48 -22.03
C GLY A 435 -16.23 32.45 -21.20
N GLU A 436 -17.07 33.48 -21.37
CA GLU A 436 -18.33 33.60 -20.65
C GLU A 436 -19.29 32.44 -20.93
N ARG A 437 -19.20 31.83 -22.12
CA ARG A 437 -20.02 30.67 -22.47
C ARG A 437 -19.81 29.53 -21.48
N PHE A 438 -18.57 29.14 -21.22
CA PHE A 438 -18.29 28.06 -20.27
C PHE A 438 -18.72 28.48 -18.86
N ALA A 439 -18.35 29.69 -18.42
CA ALA A 439 -18.71 30.18 -17.10
C ALA A 439 -20.22 30.18 -16.84
N ARG A 440 -21.06 30.52 -17.83
CA ARG A 440 -22.53 30.44 -17.71
C ARG A 440 -23.06 29.02 -17.54
N GLU A 441 -22.31 28.00 -17.94
CA GLU A 441 -22.67 26.59 -17.77
C GLU A 441 -22.19 25.97 -16.46
N ILE A 442 -21.46 26.73 -15.63
CA ILE A 442 -21.15 26.34 -14.26
C ILE A 442 -22.39 26.53 -13.37
N VAL A 443 -22.65 25.58 -12.48
CA VAL A 443 -23.66 25.75 -11.43
C VAL A 443 -23.15 26.81 -10.44
N PRO A 444 -23.90 27.90 -10.20
CA PRO A 444 -23.45 28.97 -9.31
C PRO A 444 -23.04 28.43 -7.93
N LEU A 445 -21.93 28.95 -7.38
CA LEU A 445 -21.39 28.60 -6.06
C LEU A 445 -21.01 27.11 -5.88
N SER A 446 -20.90 26.34 -6.97
CA SER A 446 -20.50 24.93 -6.90
C SER A 446 -18.99 24.73 -6.86
N ALA A 447 -18.21 25.72 -7.29
CA ALA A 447 -16.75 25.65 -7.28
C ALA A 447 -16.22 25.87 -5.87
N LYS A 448 -15.56 24.86 -5.28
CA LYS A 448 -15.03 24.91 -3.90
C LYS A 448 -14.02 23.77 -3.64
N PRO A 449 -13.19 23.88 -2.59
CA PRO A 449 -12.47 22.72 -2.06
C PRO A 449 -13.44 21.73 -1.39
N PHE A 450 -13.13 20.45 -1.52
CA PHE A 450 -13.77 19.37 -0.80
C PHE A 450 -12.93 18.99 0.43
N ASP A 451 -13.33 19.53 1.57
CA ASP A 451 -12.73 19.26 2.88
C ASP A 451 -13.11 17.84 3.36
N PHE A 452 -12.38 16.85 2.85
CA PHE A 452 -12.58 15.44 3.19
C PHE A 452 -12.22 15.13 4.65
N GLN A 453 -11.35 15.94 5.27
CA GLN A 453 -11.01 15.81 6.69
C GLN A 453 -12.27 16.04 7.53
N ARG A 454 -12.95 17.16 7.31
CA ARG A 454 -14.19 17.50 8.00
C ARG A 454 -15.35 16.60 7.61
N GLU A 455 -15.52 16.31 6.32
CA GLU A 455 -16.63 15.49 5.81
C GLU A 455 -16.60 14.08 6.43
N TYR A 456 -15.41 13.49 6.56
CA TYR A 456 -15.24 12.14 7.09
C TYR A 456 -14.85 12.09 8.57
N GLY A 457 -14.71 13.24 9.23
CA GLY A 457 -14.35 13.33 10.64
C GLY A 457 -12.97 12.76 10.96
N LEU A 458 -12.00 12.99 10.08
CA LEU A 458 -10.62 12.53 10.20
C LEU A 458 -9.81 13.48 11.09
N THR A 459 -8.81 12.94 11.80
CA THR A 459 -7.77 13.80 12.39
C THR A 459 -6.87 14.38 11.29
N GLU A 460 -6.10 15.43 11.60
CA GLU A 460 -5.17 16.02 10.63
C GLU A 460 -4.14 14.99 10.17
N GLU A 461 -3.64 14.14 11.07
CA GLU A 461 -2.70 13.08 10.74
C GLU A 461 -3.30 12.06 9.76
N GLN A 462 -4.55 11.65 9.99
CA GLN A 462 -5.26 10.73 9.10
C GLN A 462 -5.57 11.35 7.74
N ALA A 463 -5.89 12.65 7.72
CA ALA A 463 -6.14 13.36 6.47
C ALA A 463 -4.84 13.49 5.64
N LEU A 464 -3.72 13.80 6.30
CA LEU A 464 -2.39 13.88 5.67
C LEU A 464 -1.87 12.54 5.14
N GLU A 465 -2.38 11.40 5.63
CA GLU A 465 -2.10 10.10 5.03
C GLU A 465 -2.80 9.92 3.67
N VAL A 466 -3.90 10.63 3.42
CA VAL A 466 -4.62 10.63 2.15
C VAL A 466 -3.97 11.59 1.16
N SER A 467 -3.79 12.84 1.57
CA SER A 467 -3.24 13.93 0.76
C SER A 467 -2.95 15.13 1.65
N ASP A 468 -2.01 15.99 1.27
CA ASP A 468 -1.81 17.31 1.87
C ASP A 468 -2.61 18.43 1.17
N HIS A 469 -3.31 18.10 0.08
CA HIS A 469 -4.22 18.99 -0.66
C HIS A 469 -5.66 18.47 -0.63
N TYR A 470 -6.63 19.39 -0.53
CA TYR A 470 -8.04 19.12 -0.77
C TYR A 470 -8.35 19.10 -2.27
N PRO A 471 -9.19 18.16 -2.76
CA PRO A 471 -9.70 18.24 -4.12
C PRO A 471 -10.47 19.55 -4.33
N VAL A 472 -10.27 20.23 -5.46
CA VAL A 472 -11.17 21.29 -5.91
C VAL A 472 -12.23 20.71 -6.84
N GLU A 473 -13.50 21.00 -6.56
CA GLU A 473 -14.64 20.46 -7.30
C GLU A 473 -15.47 21.58 -7.94
N VAL A 474 -16.20 21.24 -9.00
CA VAL A 474 -17.17 22.14 -9.66
C VAL A 474 -18.28 21.32 -10.33
N LEU A 475 -19.50 21.85 -10.36
CA LEU A 475 -20.63 21.21 -11.03
C LEU A 475 -20.99 21.91 -12.35
N LEU A 476 -21.21 21.13 -13.41
CA LEU A 476 -21.69 21.61 -14.71
C LEU A 476 -23.21 21.49 -14.80
N LYS A 477 -23.88 22.47 -15.40
CA LYS A 477 -25.32 22.43 -15.67
C LYS A 477 -25.67 21.28 -16.62
N VAL A 478 -26.80 20.63 -16.38
CA VAL A 478 -27.32 19.51 -17.18
C VAL A 478 -28.53 19.91 -18.02
N VAL A 479 -28.71 19.26 -19.16
CA VAL A 479 -29.85 19.47 -20.06
C VAL A 479 -31.08 18.80 -19.45
N ASN A 480 -31.83 19.56 -18.66
CA ASN A 480 -33.11 19.31 -17.98
C ASN A 480 -33.04 19.14 -16.46
N SER A 481 -33.44 20.21 -15.77
CA SER A 481 -34.45 20.15 -14.73
C SER A 481 -35.55 21.15 -15.08
N LYS A 482 -36.68 20.65 -15.61
CA LYS A 482 -37.94 21.43 -15.59
C LYS A 482 -38.32 21.65 -14.12
N LEU A 483 -38.52 22.91 -13.75
CA LEU A 483 -39.34 23.43 -12.63
C LEU A 483 -39.18 22.78 -11.24
N PHE A 484 -38.46 23.47 -10.35
CA PHE A 484 -38.91 23.71 -8.97
C PHE A 484 -38.41 25.08 -8.49
N PHE A 485 -38.89 26.13 -9.15
CA PHE A 485 -39.07 27.42 -8.50
C PHE A 485 -40.54 27.51 -8.12
N ASN A 486 -40.85 27.22 -6.85
CA ASN A 486 -41.99 27.82 -6.18
C ASN A 486 -41.51 28.22 -4.78
N GLY A 487 -41.58 29.52 -4.52
CA GLY A 487 -41.18 30.10 -3.27
C GLY A 487 -42.11 29.68 -2.12
N ALA A 488 -41.52 29.55 -0.95
CA ALA A 488 -42.16 29.86 0.30
C ALA A 488 -41.09 30.38 1.25
N THR A 489 -41.15 31.69 1.50
CA THR A 489 -40.48 32.37 2.60
C THR A 489 -41.12 31.98 3.95
N SER A 490 -40.26 31.90 4.97
CA SER A 490 -40.47 32.31 6.37
C SER A 490 -40.49 31.24 7.47
N LEU A 491 -39.70 31.60 8.49
CA LEU A 491 -39.82 31.37 9.93
C LEU A 491 -39.54 29.99 10.57
N ALA A 492 -38.39 29.99 11.27
CA ALA A 492 -38.24 29.81 12.72
C ALA A 492 -38.69 28.51 13.41
N LEU A 493 -37.68 27.90 14.06
CA LEU A 493 -37.71 27.25 15.38
C LEU A 493 -38.84 26.25 15.65
N THR A 494 -38.48 24.97 15.67
CA THR A 494 -38.62 24.12 16.88
C THR A 494 -37.81 22.85 16.70
N GLY A 495 -37.03 22.52 17.73
CA GLY A 495 -36.31 21.26 17.78
C GLY A 495 -37.26 20.11 18.04
N THR A 496 -37.09 19.04 17.29
CA THR A 496 -37.41 17.68 17.71
C THR A 496 -36.28 16.77 17.25
N LYS A 497 -35.73 16.05 18.23
CA LYS A 497 -34.72 15.01 18.05
C LYS A 497 -35.28 13.91 17.15
N GLU A 498 -34.58 13.61 16.06
CA GLU A 498 -34.55 12.26 15.52
C GLU A 498 -33.12 11.71 15.59
N THR A 499 -32.91 10.95 16.65
CA THR A 499 -31.86 9.95 16.80
C THR A 499 -32.16 8.74 15.92
N THR A 500 -31.32 8.49 14.92
CA THR A 500 -30.92 7.19 14.29
C THR A 500 -30.35 7.55 12.91
N SER A 501 -29.10 7.30 12.52
CA SER A 501 -28.30 6.09 12.62
C SER A 501 -26.81 6.47 12.53
N LYS A 502 -26.21 6.82 13.67
CA LYS A 502 -24.75 6.82 13.86
C LYS A 502 -24.38 5.49 14.52
N SER A 503 -24.24 4.42 13.75
CA SER A 503 -23.61 3.16 14.20
C SER A 503 -23.50 2.11 13.07
N LYS A 504 -22.94 2.45 11.90
CA LYS A 504 -22.62 1.43 10.87
C LYS A 504 -21.31 1.62 10.11
N PHE A 505 -20.50 2.61 10.46
CA PHE A 505 -19.18 2.78 9.83
C PHE A 505 -17.99 2.46 10.77
N LEU A 506 -18.21 2.43 12.09
CA LEU A 506 -17.19 2.05 13.07
C LEU A 506 -17.29 0.58 13.54
N SER A 507 -18.39 -0.11 13.23
CA SER A 507 -18.59 -1.53 13.57
C SER A 507 -18.18 -2.51 12.46
N LEU A 508 -17.82 -2.01 11.27
CA LEU A 508 -17.35 -2.83 10.14
C LEU A 508 -15.82 -2.83 9.97
N PHE A 509 -15.11 -1.84 10.52
CA PHE A 509 -13.65 -1.84 10.55
C PHE A 509 -13.09 -2.81 11.61
N VAL A 510 -13.86 -3.06 12.68
CA VAL A 510 -13.50 -4.03 13.73
C VAL A 510 -13.90 -5.46 13.35
N LEU A 511 -14.83 -5.67 12.42
CA LEU A 511 -15.27 -7.00 11.99
C LEU A 511 -14.58 -7.51 10.71
N SER A 512 -14.20 -6.62 9.77
CA SER A 512 -13.47 -7.01 8.54
C SER A 512 -12.00 -7.36 8.80
N TYR A 513 -11.44 -6.80 9.87
CA TYR A 513 -10.09 -7.06 10.33
C TYR A 513 -9.92 -8.43 11.00
N LEU A 514 -11.00 -9.00 11.55
CA LEU A 514 -10.99 -10.27 12.27
C LEU A 514 -11.10 -11.50 11.36
N VAL A 515 -11.34 -11.31 10.06
CA VAL A 515 -11.66 -12.40 9.12
C VAL A 515 -10.61 -12.58 8.01
N SER A 516 -9.61 -11.69 7.89
CA SER A 516 -8.77 -11.64 6.68
C SER A 516 -7.37 -12.26 6.77
N GLN A 517 -6.96 -12.98 7.83
CA GLN A 517 -5.66 -13.65 7.83
C GLN A 517 -5.64 -15.02 8.51
N VAL A 518 -6.06 -16.07 7.79
CA VAL A 518 -5.68 -17.45 8.09
C VAL A 518 -5.50 -18.23 6.79
N LEU A 519 -4.27 -18.32 6.30
CA LEU A 519 -3.81 -19.39 5.42
C LEU A 519 -2.32 -19.61 5.66
N ILE A 520 -2.02 -20.74 6.31
CA ILE A 520 -0.96 -21.73 6.03
C ILE A 520 -0.31 -22.24 7.33
N LEU A 521 -0.65 -23.50 7.62
CA LEU A 521 -0.02 -24.56 8.44
C LEU A 521 0.49 -24.23 9.86
#